data_AF-A0A1B6G1T5-F1
#
_entry.id   AF-A0A1B6G1T5-F1
#
_cell.length_a   1.000
_cell.length_b   1.000
_cell.length_c   1.000
_cell.angle_alpha   90.00
_cell.angle_beta   90.00
_cell.angle_gamma   90.00
#
_symmetry.space_group_name_H-M   'P 1'
#
loop_
_entity.id
_entity.type
_entity.pdbx_description
1 polymer ?
#
loop_
_entity_poly.entity_id
_entity_poly.type
_entity_poly.pdbx_seq_one_letter_code
_entity_poly.pdbx_strand_id
1 'polypeptide(L)'
;TVGNTVYPTFKAACSALGLLEDDIHWDHALEEAALSDSPSKIRLLYAMMIVFCQVSNPLLLWQKHQESLSEDLKRQMEKECESINVQHLSGFISNHCLALIEDLVLSMGGQRLN
;
A
#
# COMPACT_ATOMS: atom_id res chain seq x y z
N THR A 1 19.55 20.67 8.40
CA THR A 1 18.73 21.81 8.87
C THR A 1 18.21 22.53 7.64
N VAL A 2 16.92 22.83 7.58
CA VAL A 2 16.27 23.53 6.47
C VAL A 2 15.45 24.66 7.06
N GLY A 3 15.68 25.90 6.64
CA GLY A 3 14.92 27.06 7.12
C GLY A 3 14.80 27.13 8.66
N ASN A 4 15.93 27.05 9.38
CA ASN A 4 15.99 26.98 10.86
C ASN A 4 15.36 25.75 11.53
N THR A 5 14.81 24.78 10.79
CA THR A 5 14.27 23.53 11.34
C THR A 5 15.32 22.41 11.25
N VAL A 6 15.60 21.75 12.38
CA VAL A 6 16.50 20.58 12.43
C VAL A 6 15.68 19.33 12.13
N TYR A 7 16.07 18.62 11.07
CA TYR A 7 15.43 17.36 10.67
C TYR A 7 16.28 16.19 11.18
N PRO A 8 15.65 15.09 11.63
CA PRO A 8 16.36 13.95 12.22
C PRO A 8 17.24 13.20 11.23
N THR A 9 16.98 13.32 9.91
CA THR A 9 17.76 12.68 8.86
C THR A 9 17.97 13.61 7.67
N PHE A 10 19.01 13.34 6.89
CA PHE A 10 19.24 14.03 5.61
C PHE A 10 18.07 13.84 4.65
N LYS A 11 17.48 12.63 4.59
CA LYS A 11 16.27 12.34 3.80
C LYS A 11 15.11 13.25 4.20
N ALA A 12 14.83 13.40 5.49
CA ALA A 12 13.76 14.27 5.97
C ALA A 12 14.00 15.76 5.65
N ALA A 13 15.26 16.21 5.70
CA ALA A 13 15.64 17.55 5.24
C ALA A 13 15.42 17.72 3.73
N CYS A 14 15.80 16.74 2.91
CA CYS A 14 15.59 16.75 1.46
C CYS A 14 14.11 16.71 1.09
N SER A 15 13.28 15.90 1.77
CA SER A 15 11.82 15.94 1.64
C SER A 15 11.27 17.34 1.93
N ALA A 16 11.68 17.96 3.05
CA ALA A 16 11.20 19.29 3.41
C ALA A 16 11.63 20.40 2.45
N LEU A 17 12.70 20.18 1.68
CA LEU A 17 13.14 21.08 0.61
C LEU A 17 12.42 20.83 -0.73
N GLY A 18 11.52 19.83 -0.82
CA GLY A 18 10.93 19.41 -2.09
C GLY A 18 11.94 18.83 -3.07
N LEU A 19 13.08 18.32 -2.57
CA LEU A 19 14.14 17.73 -3.40
C LEU A 19 13.94 16.24 -3.67
N LEU A 20 12.99 15.62 -2.96
CA LEU A 20 12.56 14.25 -3.20
C LEU A 20 11.21 14.31 -3.90
N GLU A 21 10.98 13.44 -4.88
CA GLU A 21 9.64 13.27 -5.45
C GLU A 21 8.67 12.94 -4.32
N ASP A 22 7.61 13.73 -4.19
CA ASP A 22 6.52 13.40 -3.30
C ASP A 22 5.86 12.12 -3.83
N ASP A 23 5.65 11.13 -2.95
CA ASP A 23 4.95 9.88 -3.26
C ASP A 23 3.49 10.10 -3.75
N ILE A 24 3.04 11.35 -3.93
CA ILE A 24 1.76 11.79 -4.47
C ILE A 24 1.44 11.13 -5.81
N HIS A 25 2.44 10.91 -6.67
CA HIS A 25 2.17 10.29 -7.97
C HIS A 25 1.82 8.79 -7.83
N TRP A 26 2.37 8.10 -6.83
CA TRP A 26 1.97 6.72 -6.52
C TRP A 26 0.56 6.66 -5.95
N ASP A 27 0.21 7.65 -5.14
CA ASP A 27 -1.12 7.83 -4.60
C ASP A 27 -2.16 8.00 -5.71
N HIS A 28 -1.94 8.94 -6.63
CA HIS A 28 -2.82 9.13 -7.79
C HIS A 28 -2.92 7.89 -8.68
N ALA A 29 -1.81 7.19 -8.93
CA ALA A 29 -1.82 5.96 -9.72
C ALA A 29 -2.68 4.86 -9.07
N LEU A 30 -2.65 4.73 -7.74
CA LEU A 30 -3.51 3.78 -7.03
C LEU A 30 -4.97 4.25 -6.96
N GLU A 31 -5.23 5.55 -6.82
CA GLU A 31 -6.58 6.11 -6.92
C GLU A 31 -7.21 5.83 -8.29
N GLU A 32 -6.47 6.04 -9.38
CA GLU A 32 -6.93 5.76 -10.75
C GLU A 32 -7.16 4.26 -10.97
N ALA A 33 -6.25 3.41 -10.47
CA ALA A 33 -6.40 1.96 -10.55
C ALA A 33 -7.62 1.47 -9.75
N ALA A 34 -7.90 2.06 -8.58
CA ALA A 34 -9.09 1.75 -7.78
C ALA A 34 -10.41 2.04 -8.50
N LEU A 35 -10.41 2.98 -9.44
CA LEU A 35 -11.59 3.32 -10.24
C LEU A 35 -11.78 2.44 -11.47
N SER A 36 -10.73 1.79 -11.97
CA SER A 36 -10.71 1.19 -13.31
C SER A 36 -10.31 -0.29 -13.35
N ASP A 37 -9.65 -0.80 -12.30
CA ASP A 37 -9.08 -2.13 -12.25
C ASP A 37 -9.61 -2.97 -11.08
N SER A 38 -9.36 -4.29 -11.14
CA SER A 38 -9.72 -5.20 -10.06
C SER A 38 -8.74 -5.11 -8.89
N PRO A 39 -9.19 -5.35 -7.64
CA PRO A 39 -8.31 -5.37 -6.46
C PRO A 39 -7.03 -6.21 -6.64
N SER A 40 -7.13 -7.35 -7.33
CA SER A 40 -5.97 -8.19 -7.67
C SER A 40 -4.91 -7.47 -8.52
N LYS A 41 -5.31 -6.66 -9.50
CA LYS A 41 -4.39 -5.86 -10.31
C LYS A 41 -3.83 -4.69 -9.51
N ILE A 42 -4.63 -4.06 -8.65
CA ILE A 42 -4.16 -2.98 -7.78
C ILE A 42 -3.09 -3.52 -6.80
N ARG A 43 -3.28 -4.74 -6.25
CA ARG A 43 -2.25 -5.43 -5.44
C ARG A 43 -0.96 -5.66 -6.21
N LEU A 44 -1.05 -6.08 -7.48
CA LEU A 44 0.12 -6.23 -8.34
C LEU A 44 0.84 -4.89 -8.58
N LEU A 45 0.10 -3.83 -8.90
CA LEU A 45 0.66 -2.49 -9.08
C LEU A 45 1.38 -2.00 -7.82
N TYR A 46 0.75 -2.15 -6.66
CA TYR A 46 1.35 -1.80 -5.37
C TYR A 46 2.62 -2.62 -5.09
N ALA A 47 2.60 -3.93 -5.35
CA ALA A 47 3.78 -4.78 -5.19
C ALA A 47 4.93 -4.35 -6.14
N MET A 48 4.61 -4.02 -7.39
CA MET A 48 5.60 -3.50 -8.36
C MET A 48 6.18 -2.16 -7.89
N MET A 49 5.37 -1.26 -7.35
CA MET A 49 5.83 -0.01 -6.76
C MET A 49 6.83 -0.27 -5.62
N ILE A 50 6.55 -1.22 -4.70
CA ILE A 50 7.48 -1.52 -3.61
C ILE A 50 8.81 -2.11 -4.11
N VAL A 51 8.76 -3.00 -5.10
CA VAL A 51 9.96 -3.71 -5.59
C VAL A 51 10.83 -2.83 -6.48
N PHE A 52 10.20 -2.10 -7.40
CA PHE A 52 10.92 -1.40 -8.48
C PHE A 52 10.98 0.11 -8.28
N CYS A 53 10.18 0.67 -7.39
CA CYS A 53 10.14 2.10 -7.14
C CYS A 53 10.66 2.42 -5.74
N GLN A 54 11.36 3.56 -5.61
CA GLN A 54 11.85 4.03 -4.31
C GLN A 54 10.74 4.74 -3.53
N VAL A 55 9.62 4.03 -3.29
CA VAL A 55 8.48 4.55 -2.52
C VAL A 55 8.99 4.98 -1.14
N SER A 56 8.81 6.25 -0.80
CA SER A 56 9.41 6.80 0.42
C SER A 56 8.73 6.30 1.69
N ASN A 57 7.42 6.06 1.65
CA ASN A 57 6.66 5.47 2.75
C ASN A 57 5.59 4.45 2.28
N PRO A 58 5.99 3.19 2.04
CA PRO A 58 5.06 2.13 1.60
C PRO A 58 3.91 1.88 2.59
N LEU A 59 4.17 2.02 3.89
CA LEU A 59 3.16 1.79 4.94
C LEU A 59 2.04 2.82 4.88
N LEU A 60 2.38 4.10 4.71
CA LEU A 60 1.38 5.16 4.55
C LEU A 60 0.52 4.94 3.30
N LEU A 61 1.18 4.57 2.19
CA LEU A 61 0.49 4.27 0.94
C LEU A 61 -0.45 3.06 1.07
N TRP A 62 0.00 1.99 1.75
CA TRP A 62 -0.84 0.85 2.10
C TRP A 62 -2.06 1.27 2.93
N GLN A 63 -1.85 2.02 4.02
CA GLN A 63 -2.93 2.44 4.92
C GLN A 63 -4.01 3.24 4.19
N LYS A 64 -3.62 4.08 3.22
CA LYS A 64 -4.56 4.86 2.41
C LYS A 64 -5.36 4.00 1.43
N HIS A 65 -4.76 2.94 0.87
CA HIS A 65 -5.34 2.15 -0.23
C HIS A 65 -5.82 0.76 0.16
N GLN A 66 -5.67 0.34 1.43
CA GLN A 66 -5.97 -1.02 1.89
C GLN A 66 -7.41 -1.46 1.62
N GLU A 67 -8.38 -0.54 1.62
CA GLU A 67 -9.78 -0.86 1.34
C GLU A 67 -9.97 -1.30 -0.11
N SER A 68 -9.42 -0.54 -1.07
CA SER A 68 -9.44 -0.88 -2.49
C SER A 68 -8.64 -2.15 -2.78
N LEU A 69 -7.51 -2.32 -2.10
CA LEU A 69 -6.62 -3.48 -2.25
C LEU A 69 -7.24 -4.78 -1.74
N SER A 70 -8.20 -4.72 -0.80
CA SER A 70 -8.78 -5.89 -0.14
C SER A 70 -10.29 -6.07 -0.40
N GLU A 71 -10.85 -5.26 -1.30
CA GLU A 71 -12.29 -5.20 -1.56
C GLU A 71 -12.88 -6.56 -1.99
N ASP A 72 -12.18 -7.30 -2.86
CA ASP A 72 -12.58 -8.63 -3.31
C ASP A 72 -12.57 -9.65 -2.17
N LEU A 73 -11.58 -9.58 -1.28
CA LEU A 73 -11.48 -10.44 -0.10
C LEU A 73 -12.63 -10.19 0.87
N LYS A 74 -12.97 -8.91 1.10
CA LYS A 74 -14.12 -8.52 1.91
C LYS A 74 -15.42 -9.07 1.30
N ARG A 75 -15.64 -8.88 -0.01
CA ARG A 75 -16.81 -9.41 -0.72
C ARG A 75 -16.89 -10.93 -0.67
N GLN A 76 -15.76 -11.64 -0.73
CA GLN A 76 -15.72 -13.09 -0.62
C GLN A 76 -16.13 -13.55 0.78
N MET A 77 -15.56 -12.95 1.84
CA MET A 77 -15.90 -13.25 3.22
C MET A 77 -17.39 -12.98 3.53
N GLU A 78 -17.93 -11.87 3.02
CA GLU A 78 -19.36 -11.52 3.17
C GLU A 78 -20.29 -12.55 2.52
N LYS A 79 -19.86 -13.18 1.42
CA LYS A 79 -20.64 -14.25 0.77
C LYS A 79 -20.54 -15.59 1.52
N GLU A 80 -19.41 -15.88 2.13
CA GLU A 80 -19.15 -17.14 2.83
C GLU A 80 -19.76 -17.15 4.24
N CYS A 81 -19.92 -15.99 4.87
CA CYS A 81 -20.48 -15.84 6.21
C CYS A 81 -21.71 -14.94 6.22
N GLU A 82 -22.91 -15.54 6.22
CA GLU A 82 -24.19 -14.79 6.29
C GLU A 82 -24.40 -14.02 7.61
N SER A 83 -23.58 -14.24 8.65
CA SER A 83 -23.88 -13.76 10.01
C SER A 83 -22.71 -13.19 10.84
N ILE A 84 -21.53 -12.94 10.26
CA ILE A 84 -20.38 -12.41 11.01
C ILE A 84 -20.20 -10.92 10.75
N ASN A 85 -20.05 -10.13 11.83
CA ASN A 85 -19.77 -8.70 11.74
C ASN A 85 -18.38 -8.46 11.09
N VAL A 86 -18.40 -7.85 9.90
CA VAL A 86 -17.21 -7.54 9.08
C VAL A 86 -16.18 -6.68 9.83
N GLN A 87 -16.60 -5.91 10.84
CA GLN A 87 -15.70 -5.11 11.68
C GLN A 87 -14.66 -5.97 12.42
N HIS A 88 -15.05 -7.16 12.89
CA HIS A 88 -14.14 -8.10 13.58
C HIS A 88 -13.21 -8.85 12.61
N LEU A 89 -13.53 -8.88 11.32
CA LEU A 89 -12.74 -9.54 10.28
C LEU A 89 -11.77 -8.59 9.57
N SER A 90 -11.88 -7.27 9.80
CA SER A 90 -11.04 -6.25 9.16
C SER A 90 -9.54 -6.56 9.27
N GLY A 91 -9.06 -6.91 10.48
CA GLY A 91 -7.66 -7.29 10.68
C GLY A 91 -7.26 -8.57 9.93
N PHE A 92 -8.16 -9.56 9.85
CA PHE A 92 -7.91 -10.79 9.08
C PHE A 92 -7.83 -10.50 7.58
N ILE A 93 -8.75 -9.69 7.06
CA ILE A 93 -8.78 -9.28 5.65
C ILE A 93 -7.52 -8.50 5.28
N SER A 94 -7.14 -7.51 6.09
CA SER A 94 -5.91 -6.74 5.88
C SER A 94 -4.67 -7.65 5.89
N ASN A 95 -4.56 -8.57 6.85
CA ASN A 95 -3.44 -9.51 6.92
C ASN A 95 -3.41 -10.47 5.72
N HIS A 96 -4.57 -10.98 5.29
CA HIS A 96 -4.65 -11.85 4.13
C HIS A 96 -4.26 -11.11 2.84
N CYS A 97 -4.70 -9.86 2.71
CA CYS A 97 -4.30 -9.00 1.60
C CYS A 97 -2.79 -8.73 1.59
N LEU A 98 -2.19 -8.47 2.76
CA LEU A 98 -0.73 -8.30 2.89
C LEU A 98 0.03 -9.57 2.51
N ALA A 99 -0.47 -10.76 2.88
CA ALA A 99 0.13 -12.03 2.48
C ALA A 99 0.13 -12.21 0.96
N LEU A 100 -0.98 -11.86 0.28
CA LEU A 100 -1.03 -11.89 -1.19
C LEU A 100 -0.05 -10.91 -1.83
N ILE A 101 0.12 -9.72 -1.25
CA ILE A 101 1.11 -8.75 -1.70
C ILE A 101 2.54 -9.28 -1.46
N GLU A 102 2.81 -9.90 -0.32
CA GLU A 102 4.10 -10.53 -0.03
C GLU A 102 4.43 -11.62 -1.06
N ASP A 103 3.48 -12.50 -1.38
CA ASP A 103 3.65 -13.52 -2.42
C ASP A 103 3.99 -12.90 -3.78
N LEU A 104 3.32 -11.79 -4.14
CA LEU A 104 3.63 -11.05 -5.37
C LEU A 104 5.06 -10.48 -5.33
N VAL A 105 5.45 -9.82 -4.23
CA VAL A 105 6.80 -9.27 -4.04
C VAL A 105 7.85 -10.36 -4.16
N LEU A 106 7.64 -11.52 -3.51
CA LEU A 106 8.54 -12.66 -3.56
C LEU A 106 8.63 -13.24 -4.98
N SER A 107 7.51 -13.32 -5.70
CA SER A 107 7.48 -13.83 -7.08
C SER A 107 8.26 -12.95 -8.07
N MET A 108 8.41 -11.65 -7.77
CA MET A 108 9.17 -10.68 -8.56
C MET A 108 10.66 -10.63 -8.19
N GLY A 109 11.10 -11.43 -7.21
CA GLY A 109 12.47 -11.43 -6.71
C GLY A 109 12.74 -10.39 -5.60
N GLY A 110 11.70 -9.81 -4.99
CA GLY A 110 11.80 -8.89 -3.86
C GLY A 110 12.15 -9.59 -2.53
N GLN A 111 12.78 -8.85 -1.60
CA GLN A 111 13.03 -9.34 -0.23
C GLN A 111 11.75 -9.35 0.62
N ARG A 112 11.66 -10.26 1.60
CA ARG A 112 10.52 -10.38 2.52
C ARG A 112 10.23 -9.06 3.25
N LEU A 113 8.94 -8.73 3.38
CA LEU A 113 8.45 -7.64 4.22
C LEU A 113 8.61 -8.07 5.69
N ASN A 114 9.74 -7.73 6.31
CA ASN A 114 9.97 -7.95 7.75
C ASN A 114 9.67 -6.68 8.55
#